data_AF-A0A0B6YB31-F1
#
_entry.id   AF-A0A0B6YB31-F1
#
_cell.length_a   1.000
_cell.length_b   1.000
_cell.length_c   1.000
_cell.angle_alpha   90.00
_cell.angle_beta   90.00
_cell.angle_gamma   90.00
#
_symmetry.space_group_name_H-M   'P 1'
#
loop_
_entity.id
_entity.type
_entity.pdbx_description
1 polymer ?
#
loop_
_entity_poly.entity_id
_entity_poly.type
_entity_poly.pdbx_seq_one_letter_code
_entity_poly.pdbx_strand_id
1 'polypeptide(L)'
;KSPLIKRFCGNHISEVLTSTGNRMWIEFRTRNGEGQGFNAKYKTACGGNIIQEEGFLTSPDYPDDYPSRKECVWTITVSENHVIVLQFNFFNLENHKNCRYADYLEVRDGRTEDSQLIQTFCGSRLPQTIHTSGRHLYLKFVSD
;
A
#
# COMPACT_ATOMS: atom_id res chain seq x y z
N LYS A 1 10.94 18.91 1.64
CA LYS A 1 9.62 19.57 1.75
C LYS A 1 8.55 18.53 1.43
N SER A 2 7.54 18.36 2.28
CA SER A 2 6.43 17.43 1.99
C SER A 2 5.53 18.02 0.91
N PRO A 3 5.04 17.22 -0.06
CA PRO A 3 4.13 17.71 -1.10
C PRO A 3 2.77 18.10 -0.50
N LEU A 4 2.18 19.20 -0.98
CA LEU A 4 0.84 19.60 -0.60
C LEU A 4 -0.17 18.69 -1.29
N ILE A 5 -0.91 17.87 -0.52
CA ILE A 5 -1.96 16.99 -1.07
C ILE A 5 -3.14 17.83 -1.57
N LYS A 6 -3.73 18.65 -0.68
CA LYS A 6 -4.87 19.52 -1.02
C LYS A 6 -5.06 20.62 0.03
N ARG A 7 -5.75 21.70 -0.35
CA ARG A 7 -6.19 22.79 0.56
C ARG A 7 -7.70 22.95 0.45
N PHE A 8 -8.37 23.14 1.58
CA PHE A 8 -9.83 23.27 1.66
C PHE A 8 -10.24 24.58 2.35
N CYS A 9 -11.40 25.10 1.96
CA CYS A 9 -12.12 26.17 2.64
C CYS A 9 -13.64 26.07 2.34
N GLY A 10 -14.48 26.72 3.16
CA GLY A 10 -15.93 26.70 2.99
C GLY A 10 -16.56 25.36 3.35
N ASN A 11 -17.74 25.08 2.77
CA ASN A 11 -18.56 23.92 3.10
C ASN A 11 -18.34 22.72 2.15
N HIS A 12 -17.15 22.59 1.56
CA HIS A 12 -16.84 21.52 0.62
C HIS A 12 -16.36 20.27 1.34
N ILE A 13 -17.12 19.18 1.21
CA ILE A 13 -16.67 17.84 1.61
C ILE A 13 -15.80 17.28 0.48
N SER A 14 -14.57 16.91 0.80
CA SER A 14 -13.67 16.25 -0.14
C SER A 14 -13.87 14.74 -0.11
N GLU A 15 -13.56 14.10 -1.24
CA GLU A 15 -13.23 12.68 -1.26
C GLU A 15 -12.04 12.37 -0.33
N VAL A 16 -11.95 11.10 0.07
CA VAL A 16 -10.93 10.56 0.98
C VAL A 16 -9.53 10.93 0.47
N LEU A 17 -8.69 11.46 1.37
CA LEU A 17 -7.29 11.77 1.08
C LEU A 17 -6.41 10.61 1.53
N THR A 18 -5.58 10.13 0.62
CA THR A 18 -4.56 9.10 0.91
C THR A 18 -3.19 9.77 0.87
N SER A 19 -2.37 9.54 1.91
CA SER A 19 -0.98 9.99 1.91
C SER A 19 -0.14 9.17 0.93
N THR A 20 0.92 9.76 0.41
CA THR A 20 1.91 9.05 -0.43
C THR A 20 2.93 8.25 0.41
N GLY A 21 2.72 8.15 1.72
CA GLY A 21 3.61 7.49 2.67
C GLY A 21 2.95 7.37 4.04
N ASN A 22 3.71 6.94 5.04
CA ASN A 22 3.23 6.70 6.40
C ASN A 22 3.14 7.97 7.28
N ARG A 23 3.30 9.16 6.70
CA ARG A 23 3.22 10.45 7.40
C ARG A 23 2.31 11.41 6.64
N MET A 24 1.38 12.03 7.36
CA MET A 24 0.54 13.11 6.85
C MET A 24 0.66 14.30 7.81
N TRP A 25 0.80 15.51 7.25
CA TRP A 25 0.80 16.75 8.01
C TRP A 25 -0.47 17.53 7.68
N ILE A 26 -1.20 17.95 8.71
CA ILE A 26 -2.43 18.72 8.59
C ILE A 26 -2.20 20.08 9.27
N GLU A 27 -2.51 21.16 8.57
CA GLU A 27 -2.41 22.52 9.09
C GLU A 27 -3.76 23.23 8.97
N PHE A 28 -4.28 23.71 10.11
CA PHE A 28 -5.48 24.55 10.17
C PHE A 28 -5.07 26.01 10.40
N ARG A 29 -5.60 26.93 9.58
CA ARG A 29 -5.33 28.37 9.69
C ARG A 29 -6.64 29.14 9.77
N THR A 30 -6.72 30.07 10.72
CA THR A 30 -7.85 30.99 10.90
C THR A 30 -7.35 32.43 10.97
N ARG A 31 -8.16 33.39 10.49
CA ARG A 31 -7.88 34.83 10.61
C ARG A 31 -8.65 35.47 11.77
N ASN A 32 -9.95 35.24 11.83
CA ASN A 32 -10.86 35.89 12.80
C ASN A 32 -11.71 34.89 13.63
N GLY A 33 -11.55 33.57 13.45
CA GLY A 33 -12.22 32.57 14.28
C GLY A 33 -13.71 32.34 14.00
N GLU A 34 -14.17 32.48 12.76
CA GLU A 34 -15.57 32.25 12.38
C GLU A 34 -15.76 30.86 11.72
N GLY A 35 -16.81 30.13 12.14
CA GLY A 35 -17.22 28.83 11.56
C GLY A 35 -17.09 27.63 12.51
N GLN A 36 -17.77 26.52 12.18
CA GLN A 36 -17.79 25.29 13.00
C GLN A 36 -16.46 24.49 12.97
N GLY A 37 -15.53 24.85 12.09
CA GLY A 37 -14.27 24.12 11.91
C GLY A 37 -14.44 22.85 11.07
N PHE A 38 -13.62 21.84 11.35
CA PHE A 38 -13.66 20.54 10.66
C PHE A 38 -13.56 19.39 11.66
N ASN A 39 -14.15 18.26 11.30
CA ASN A 39 -13.96 16.96 11.94
C ASN A 39 -13.48 15.98 10.88
N ALA A 40 -12.41 15.24 11.15
CA ALA A 40 -11.85 14.27 10.22
C ALA A 40 -11.52 12.97 10.93
N LYS A 41 -11.86 11.84 10.30
CA LYS A 41 -11.44 10.51 10.70
C LYS A 41 -10.33 10.04 9.76
N TYR A 42 -9.24 9.53 10.33
CA TYR A 42 -8.20 8.85 9.57
C TYR A 42 -8.25 7.35 9.85
N LYS A 43 -7.75 6.57 8.90
CA LYS A 43 -7.53 5.13 9.03
C LYS A 43 -6.28 4.75 8.24
N THR A 44 -5.65 3.65 8.60
CA THR A 44 -4.59 3.06 7.78
C THR A 44 -5.14 2.81 6.38
N ALA A 45 -4.47 3.38 5.38
CA ALA A 45 -4.66 3.04 3.98
C ALA A 45 -3.44 2.24 3.53
N CYS A 46 -3.63 1.34 2.59
CA CYS A 46 -2.59 0.51 2.01
C CYS A 46 -2.52 0.73 0.50
N GLY A 47 -1.42 0.28 -0.10
CA GLY A 47 -1.14 0.48 -1.52
C GLY A 47 -0.44 1.79 -1.84
N GLY A 48 -0.38 2.11 -3.13
CA GLY A 48 0.20 3.33 -3.69
C GLY A 48 1.48 3.09 -4.51
N ASN A 49 1.97 4.17 -5.10
CA ASN A 49 3.23 4.18 -5.85
C ASN A 49 4.40 4.50 -4.90
N ILE A 50 5.35 3.59 -4.81
CA ILE A 50 6.55 3.72 -3.97
C ILE A 50 7.75 3.91 -4.89
N ILE A 51 8.42 5.06 -4.75
CA ILE A 51 9.64 5.38 -5.49
C ILE A 51 10.76 5.52 -4.47
N GLN A 52 11.37 4.38 -4.14
CA GLN A 52 12.39 4.24 -3.10
C GLN A 52 13.33 3.09 -3.50
N GLU A 53 14.62 3.21 -3.17
CA GLU A 53 15.61 2.16 -3.46
C GLU A 53 15.50 0.96 -2.51
N GLU A 54 14.97 1.20 -1.30
CA GLU A 54 14.77 0.20 -0.27
C GLU A 54 13.62 0.61 0.66
N GLY A 55 13.04 -0.37 1.36
CA GLY A 55 11.99 -0.13 2.33
C GLY A 55 11.32 -1.40 2.82
N PHE A 56 10.36 -1.24 3.73
CA PHE A 56 9.54 -2.32 4.23
C PHE A 56 8.08 -2.11 3.85
N LEU A 57 7.41 -3.21 3.51
CA LEU A 57 5.98 -3.26 3.27
C LEU A 57 5.34 -4.21 4.28
N THR A 58 4.20 -3.79 4.81
CA THR A 58 3.40 -4.59 5.72
C THR A 58 1.96 -4.65 5.25
N SER A 59 1.26 -5.71 5.62
CA SER A 59 -0.21 -5.72 5.56
C SER A 59 -0.78 -4.58 6.42
N PRO A 60 -2.03 -4.15 6.17
CA PRO A 60 -2.70 -3.23 7.06
C PRO A 60 -2.71 -3.80 8.49
N ASP A 61 -2.54 -2.91 9.46
CA ASP A 61 -2.61 -3.17 10.91
C ASP A 61 -1.52 -4.12 11.49
N TYR A 62 -0.56 -4.58 10.67
CA TYR A 62 0.61 -5.33 11.16
C TYR A 62 1.33 -4.60 12.33
N PRO A 63 1.66 -5.29 13.44
CA PRO A 63 1.72 -6.75 13.60
C PRO A 63 0.42 -7.43 14.01
N ASP A 64 -0.69 -6.70 14.13
CA ASP A 64 -2.00 -7.29 14.39
C ASP A 64 -2.59 -7.93 13.11
N ASP A 65 -3.71 -8.64 13.27
CA ASP A 65 -4.40 -9.29 12.17
C ASP A 65 -4.85 -8.28 11.11
N TYR A 66 -4.64 -8.62 9.83
CA TYR A 66 -5.11 -7.79 8.75
C TYR A 66 -6.66 -7.78 8.73
N PRO A 67 -7.28 -6.65 8.37
CA PRO A 67 -8.73 -6.57 8.28
C PRO A 67 -9.27 -7.32 7.06
N SER A 68 -10.51 -7.80 7.19
CA SER A 68 -11.29 -8.38 6.09
C SER A 68 -11.65 -7.35 5.00
N ARG A 69 -11.96 -7.84 3.81
CA ARG A 69 -12.43 -7.05 2.65
C ARG A 69 -11.47 -5.92 2.27
N LYS A 70 -10.19 -6.22 2.18
CA LYS A 70 -9.18 -5.28 1.70
C LYS A 70 -8.68 -5.64 0.32
N GLU A 71 -8.42 -4.60 -0.44
CA GLU A 71 -7.58 -4.67 -1.63
C GLU A 71 -6.51 -3.59 -1.51
N CYS A 72 -5.26 -4.02 -1.49
CA CYS A 72 -4.08 -3.15 -1.41
C CYS A 72 -3.21 -3.40 -2.62
N VAL A 73 -2.93 -2.36 -3.40
CA VAL A 73 -2.09 -2.46 -4.60
C VAL A 73 -0.90 -1.54 -4.45
N TRP A 74 0.30 -2.11 -4.46
CA TRP A 74 1.55 -1.35 -4.46
C TRP A 74 2.27 -1.50 -5.79
N THR A 75 2.82 -0.40 -6.26
CA THR A 75 3.77 -0.39 -7.38
C THR A 75 5.08 0.21 -6.88
N ILE A 76 6.12 -0.62 -6.83
CA ILE A 76 7.45 -0.21 -6.39
C ILE A 76 8.29 0.09 -7.63
N THR A 77 9.02 1.20 -7.59
CA THR A 77 9.96 1.62 -8.62
C THR A 77 11.28 2.00 -7.98
N VAL A 78 12.36 1.36 -8.43
CA VAL A 78 13.74 1.70 -8.09
C VAL A 78 14.42 2.46 -9.23
N SER A 79 15.63 2.94 -9.03
CA SER A 79 16.42 3.63 -10.05
C SER A 79 16.68 2.79 -11.30
N GLU A 80 17.06 3.45 -12.39
CA GLU A 80 17.46 2.77 -13.62
C GLU A 80 18.63 1.81 -13.40
N ASN A 81 18.64 0.73 -14.18
CA ASN A 81 19.64 -0.35 -14.11
C ASN A 81 19.69 -1.12 -12.77
N HIS A 82 18.65 -0.98 -11.93
CA HIS A 82 18.47 -1.78 -10.73
C HIS A 82 17.30 -2.76 -10.89
N VAL A 83 17.36 -3.84 -10.11
CA VAL A 83 16.28 -4.81 -9.94
C VAL A 83 15.83 -4.81 -8.49
N ILE A 84 14.62 -5.28 -8.24
CA ILE A 84 14.03 -5.36 -6.90
C ILE A 84 14.18 -6.79 -6.39
N VAL A 85 14.68 -6.90 -5.16
CA VAL A 85 14.77 -8.15 -4.42
C VAL A 85 13.73 -8.11 -3.29
N LEU A 86 12.66 -8.89 -3.41
CA LEU A 86 11.62 -8.99 -2.39
C LEU A 86 11.91 -10.17 -1.45
N GLN A 87 12.02 -9.86 -0.16
CA GLN A 87 12.23 -10.84 0.91
C GLN A 87 11.11 -10.75 1.95
N PHE A 88 10.70 -11.90 2.47
CA PHE A 88 9.66 -11.99 3.48
C PHE A 88 10.28 -12.31 4.83
N ASN A 89 10.04 -11.45 5.82
CA ASN A 89 10.43 -11.69 7.22
C ASN A 89 9.36 -12.45 7.99
N PHE A 90 8.10 -12.29 7.58
CA PHE A 90 6.92 -12.93 8.16
C PHE A 90 5.86 -13.11 7.07
N PHE A 91 5.12 -14.21 7.10
CA PHE A 91 4.02 -14.46 6.17
C PHE A 91 2.98 -15.38 6.83
N ASN A 92 1.75 -14.88 6.98
CA ASN A 92 0.64 -15.65 7.52
C ASN A 92 -0.68 -15.10 6.98
N LEU A 93 -1.22 -15.77 5.96
CA LEU A 93 -2.54 -15.52 5.38
C LEU A 93 -3.43 -16.77 5.54
N GLU A 94 -4.71 -16.65 5.21
CA GLU A 94 -5.62 -17.80 5.15
C GLU A 94 -5.02 -18.93 4.27
N ASN A 95 -5.10 -20.16 4.79
CA ASN A 95 -4.48 -21.31 4.13
C ASN A 95 -5.42 -21.96 3.12
N HIS A 96 -5.00 -22.05 1.86
CA HIS A 96 -5.74 -22.72 0.81
C HIS A 96 -4.81 -23.33 -0.23
N LYS A 97 -5.17 -24.49 -0.80
CA LYS A 97 -4.27 -25.27 -1.68
C LYS A 97 -3.71 -24.47 -2.87
N ASN A 98 -4.55 -23.64 -3.49
CA ASN A 98 -4.21 -22.89 -4.70
C ASN A 98 -4.45 -21.37 -4.57
N CYS A 99 -4.67 -20.85 -3.36
CA CYS A 99 -4.95 -19.43 -3.10
C CYS A 99 -6.13 -18.81 -3.89
N ARG A 100 -7.01 -19.63 -4.48
CA ARG A 100 -8.11 -19.18 -5.35
C ARG A 100 -9.33 -18.67 -4.58
N TYR A 101 -9.56 -19.20 -3.39
CA TYR A 101 -10.71 -18.90 -2.54
C TYR A 101 -10.23 -18.57 -1.12
N ALA A 102 -9.14 -17.81 -1.03
CA ALA A 102 -8.56 -17.40 0.23
C ALA A 102 -7.89 -16.05 0.08
N ASP A 103 -7.55 -15.44 1.21
CA ASP A 103 -6.69 -14.25 1.26
C ASP A 103 -5.34 -14.52 0.56
N TYR A 104 -4.87 -13.57 -0.25
CA TYR A 104 -3.67 -13.78 -1.05
C TYR A 104 -2.83 -12.53 -1.27
N LEU A 105 -1.54 -12.76 -1.51
CA LEU A 105 -0.61 -11.79 -2.06
C LEU A 105 -0.20 -12.22 -3.47
N GLU A 106 -0.56 -11.44 -4.47
CA GLU A 106 -0.12 -11.59 -5.85
C GLU A 106 1.14 -10.74 -6.10
N VAL A 107 2.13 -11.34 -6.75
CA VAL A 107 3.42 -10.71 -7.07
C VAL A 107 3.68 -10.79 -8.57
N ARG A 108 3.92 -9.65 -9.22
CA ARG A 108 4.15 -9.54 -10.66
C ARG A 108 5.42 -8.76 -10.98
N ASP A 109 6.15 -9.25 -11.98
CA ASP A 109 7.36 -8.62 -12.50
C ASP A 109 7.00 -7.52 -13.50
N GLY A 110 6.91 -6.29 -13.01
CA GLY A 110 6.51 -5.13 -13.81
C GLY A 110 5.73 -4.10 -13.00
N ARG A 111 5.04 -3.21 -13.72
CA ARG A 111 4.45 -1.98 -13.14
C ARG A 111 2.93 -2.08 -12.94
N THR A 112 2.27 -3.05 -13.57
CA THR A 112 0.79 -3.07 -13.70
C THR A 112 0.23 -4.47 -13.44
N GLU A 113 -1.09 -4.56 -13.32
CA GLU A 113 -1.81 -5.83 -13.19
C GLU A 113 -1.62 -6.77 -14.38
N ASP A 114 -1.33 -6.23 -15.57
CA ASP A 114 -1.04 -7.01 -16.78
C ASP A 114 0.40 -7.53 -16.84
N SER A 115 1.25 -7.14 -15.89
CA SER A 115 2.65 -7.57 -15.85
C SER A 115 2.77 -9.07 -15.58
N GLN A 116 3.92 -9.66 -15.94
CA GLN A 116 4.16 -11.10 -15.83
C GLN A 116 3.93 -11.56 -14.39
N LEU A 117 2.97 -12.48 -14.19
CA LEU A 117 2.75 -13.10 -12.89
C LEU A 117 3.98 -13.91 -12.52
N ILE A 118 4.57 -13.59 -11.36
CA ILE A 118 5.59 -14.42 -10.74
C ILE A 118 4.88 -15.53 -9.99
N GLN A 119 4.07 -15.17 -8.99
CA GLN A 119 3.33 -16.13 -8.17
C GLN A 119 2.24 -15.44 -7.33
N THR A 120 1.24 -16.22 -6.92
CA THR A 120 0.26 -15.88 -5.88
C THR A 120 0.54 -16.71 -4.62
N PHE A 121 0.60 -16.04 -3.46
CA PHE A 121 0.91 -16.63 -2.17
C PHE A 121 -0.27 -16.55 -1.20
N CYS A 122 -0.45 -17.58 -0.39
CA CYS A 122 -1.41 -17.67 0.72
C CYS A 122 -0.91 -18.70 1.75
N GLY A 123 -1.59 -18.84 2.88
CA GLY A 123 -1.16 -19.67 3.99
C GLY A 123 -0.01 -19.07 4.79
N SER A 124 0.71 -19.91 5.54
CA SER A 124 1.74 -19.49 6.51
C SER A 124 3.17 -19.90 6.12
N ARG A 125 3.35 -20.50 4.95
CA ARG A 125 4.69 -20.86 4.47
C ARG A 125 5.39 -19.60 3.97
N LEU A 126 6.56 -19.32 4.55
CA LEU A 126 7.38 -18.19 4.14
C LEU A 126 7.79 -18.33 2.65
N PRO A 127 7.45 -17.36 1.78
CA PRO A 127 7.85 -17.39 0.38
C PRO A 127 9.37 -17.30 0.22
N GLN A 128 9.88 -17.85 -0.89
CA GLN A 128 11.28 -17.67 -1.26
C GLN A 128 11.53 -16.23 -1.71
N THR A 129 12.80 -15.80 -1.64
CA THR A 129 13.24 -14.52 -2.19
C THR A 129 12.89 -14.42 -3.68
N ILE A 130 12.30 -13.30 -4.08
CA ILE A 130 11.91 -13.02 -5.45
C ILE A 130 12.82 -11.94 -6.01
N HIS A 131 13.27 -12.14 -7.25
CA HIS A 131 14.04 -11.17 -8.02
C HIS A 131 13.21 -10.76 -9.23
N THR A 132 13.04 -9.45 -9.44
CA THR A 132 12.45 -8.93 -10.67
C THR A 132 13.47 -8.92 -11.81
N SER A 133 12.98 -8.91 -13.05
CA SER A 133 13.83 -8.72 -14.23
C SER A 133 14.17 -7.25 -14.50
N GLY A 134 13.38 -6.32 -13.93
CA GLY A 134 13.58 -4.89 -14.09
C GLY A 134 13.31 -4.09 -12.83
N ARG A 135 13.22 -2.76 -13.00
CA ARG A 135 13.12 -1.80 -11.89
C ARG A 135 11.72 -1.66 -11.27
N HIS A 136 10.77 -2.50 -11.66
CA HIS A 136 9.37 -2.38 -11.28
C HIS A 136 8.86 -3.68 -10.66
N LEU A 137 8.10 -3.54 -9.58
CA LEU A 137 7.43 -4.64 -8.89
C LEU A 137 5.99 -4.24 -8.60
N TYR A 138 5.05 -5.08 -9.00
CA TYR A 138 3.64 -4.92 -8.70
C TYR A 138 3.21 -5.96 -7.67
N LEU A 139 2.56 -5.49 -6.60
CA LEU A 139 2.06 -6.31 -5.50
C LEU A 139 0.57 -6.02 -5.32
N LYS A 140 -0.25 -7.06 -5.23
CA LYS A 140 -1.68 -6.94 -4.89
C LYS A 140 -2.02 -7.89 -3.76
N PHE A 141 -2.41 -7.34 -2.62
CA PHE A 141 -2.96 -8.09 -1.48
C PHE A 141 -4.48 -7.99 -1.48
N VAL A 142 -5.17 -9.11 -1.33
CA VAL A 142 -6.62 -9.20 -1.24
C VAL A 142 -7.01 -10.03 -0.02
N SER A 143 -7.97 -9.53 0.77
CA SER A 143 -8.66 -10.27 1.81
C SER A 143 -10.18 -10.25 1.65
N ASP A 144 -10.86 -11.35 2.02
CA ASP A 144 -12.33 -11.50 1.91
C ASP A 144 -13.14 -11.05 3.14
#